data_AF-A0AAW0FKT7-F1
#
_entry.id   AF-A0AAW0FKT7-F1
#
_cell.length_a   1.000
_cell.length_b   1.000
_cell.length_c   1.000
_cell.angle_alpha   90.00
_cell.angle_beta   90.00
_cell.angle_gamma   90.00
#
_symmetry.space_group_name_H-M   'P 1'
#
loop_
_entity.id
_entity.type
_entity.pdbx_description
1 polymer ?
#
loop_
_entity_poly.entity_id
_entity_poly.type
_entity_poly.pdbx_seq_one_letter_code
_entity_poly.pdbx_strand_id
1 'polypeptide(L)'
;MLETDFITTQVYLDAWSFVSSLKGEYAGPASAAELVDNWTDEGVVVFVNDLVDLANRLNIKAGFNAWIRGEEIWGQMIELEESFGPNEDELRHLKAL
;
A
#
# COMPACT_ATOMS: atom_id res chain seq x y z
N MET A 1 16.88 -3.27 -8.46
CA MET A 1 16.04 -2.70 -7.38
C MET A 1 14.83 -2.08 -8.06
N LEU A 2 13.95 -2.94 -8.60
CA LEU A 2 12.73 -2.57 -9.34
C LEU A 2 11.61 -3.62 -9.12
N GLU A 3 11.89 -4.76 -8.46
CA GLU A 3 10.93 -5.87 -8.35
C GLU A 3 9.96 -5.73 -7.16
N THR A 4 10.19 -4.78 -6.24
CA THR A 4 9.38 -4.63 -5.01
C THR A 4 8.47 -3.41 -5.00
N ASP A 5 8.71 -2.42 -5.88
CA ASP A 5 8.07 -1.10 -5.77
C ASP A 5 6.60 -1.10 -6.19
N PHE A 6 6.16 -2.03 -7.03
CA PHE A 6 4.76 -2.07 -7.47
C PHE A 6 3.80 -2.55 -6.36
N ILE A 7 4.26 -3.50 -5.54
CA ILE A 7 3.46 -4.13 -4.48
C ILE A 7 3.17 -3.13 -3.37
N THR A 8 4.22 -2.43 -2.94
CA THR A 8 4.08 -1.37 -1.93
C THR A 8 3.18 -0.26 -2.44
N THR A 9 3.35 0.18 -3.68
CA THR A 9 2.56 1.29 -4.22
C THR A 9 1.05 1.00 -4.18
N GLN A 10 0.61 -0.24 -4.46
CA GLN A 10 -0.80 -0.62 -4.32
C GLN A 10 -1.26 -0.61 -2.85
N VAL A 11 -0.48 -1.18 -1.93
CA VAL A 11 -0.80 -1.20 -0.49
C VAL A 11 -0.95 0.22 0.07
N TYR A 12 -0.04 1.12 -0.29
CA TYR A 12 -0.11 2.53 0.12
C TYR A 12 -1.32 3.24 -0.47
N LEU A 13 -1.62 3.02 -1.76
CA LEU A 13 -2.81 3.59 -2.38
C LEU A 13 -4.08 3.14 -1.66
N ASP A 14 -4.23 1.85 -1.36
CA ASP A 14 -5.40 1.31 -0.67
C ASP A 14 -5.52 1.86 0.76
N ALA A 15 -4.41 1.87 1.51
CA ALA A 15 -4.38 2.38 2.88
C ALA A 15 -4.76 3.86 2.94
N TRP A 16 -4.18 4.71 2.08
CA TRP A 16 -4.47 6.15 2.09
C TRP A 16 -5.83 6.47 1.46
N SER A 17 -6.33 5.66 0.52
CA SER A 17 -7.71 5.76 0.03
C SER A 17 -8.71 5.46 1.14
N PHE A 18 -8.44 4.45 1.98
CA PHE A 18 -9.26 4.18 3.16
C PHE A 18 -9.23 5.36 4.14
N VAL A 19 -8.06 5.89 4.48
CA VAL A 19 -7.96 7.08 5.36
C VAL A 19 -8.71 8.28 4.75
N SER A 20 -8.64 8.48 3.42
CA SER A 20 -9.40 9.51 2.71
C SER A 20 -10.91 9.34 2.90
N SER A 21 -11.42 8.11 2.85
CA SER A 21 -12.85 7.83 3.07
C SER A 21 -13.34 8.19 4.48
N LEU A 22 -12.43 8.29 5.45
CA LEU A 22 -12.72 8.69 6.83
C LEU A 22 -12.70 10.22 7.04
N LYS A 23 -12.35 11.01 6.01
CA LYS A 23 -12.36 12.50 6.04
C LYS A 23 -13.79 13.01 6.25
N GLY A 24 -14.22 13.07 7.50
CA GLY A 24 -15.56 13.45 7.94
C GLY A 24 -15.92 12.87 9.30
N GLU A 25 -15.36 11.71 9.63
CA GLU A 25 -15.55 11.03 10.92
C GLU A 25 -14.38 11.27 11.88
N TYR A 26 -13.20 11.58 11.35
CA TYR A 26 -12.00 11.83 12.12
C TYR A 26 -11.20 13.01 11.54
N ALA A 27 -10.96 14.04 12.35
CA ALA A 27 -10.03 15.11 12.03
C ALA A 27 -8.64 14.70 12.52
N GLY A 28 -7.95 13.88 11.73
CA GLY A 28 -6.58 13.50 12.01
C GLY A 28 -5.60 14.69 11.95
N PRO A 29 -4.33 14.47 12.29
CA PRO A 29 -3.29 15.50 12.20
C PRO A 29 -3.21 16.11 10.79
N ALA A 30 -2.90 17.41 10.68
CA ALA A 30 -2.77 18.08 9.38
C ALA A 30 -1.72 17.42 8.46
N SER A 31 -0.67 16.81 9.03
CA SER A 31 0.31 16.01 8.29
C SER A 31 -0.27 14.76 7.65
N ALA A 32 -1.29 14.14 8.25
CA ALA A 32 -2.00 13.02 7.66
C ALA A 32 -2.87 13.46 6.47
N ALA A 33 -3.41 14.69 6.51
CA ALA A 33 -4.19 15.23 5.39
C ALA A 33 -3.34 15.40 4.13
N GLU A 34 -2.11 15.92 4.26
CA GLU A 34 -1.16 16.06 3.15
C GLU A 34 -0.74 14.70 2.58
N LEU A 35 -0.52 13.70 3.44
CA LEU A 35 -0.20 12.34 2.99
C LEU A 35 -1.37 11.70 2.23
N VAL A 36 -2.61 11.89 2.71
CA VAL A 36 -3.79 11.43 1.97
C VAL A 36 -3.86 12.09 0.60
N ASP A 37 -3.71 13.41 0.53
CA ASP A 37 -3.81 14.14 -0.74
C ASP A 37 -2.74 13.67 -1.73
N ASN A 38 -1.51 13.46 -1.28
CA ASN A 38 -0.42 12.97 -2.13
C ASN A 38 -0.64 11.54 -2.63
N TRP A 39 -1.09 10.61 -1.77
CA TRP A 39 -1.24 9.21 -2.15
C TRP A 39 -2.55 8.88 -2.87
N THR A 40 -3.54 9.76 -2.76
CA THR A 40 -4.83 9.62 -3.47
C THR A 40 -4.96 10.55 -4.67
N ASP A 41 -3.88 11.27 -5.03
CA ASP A 41 -3.82 12.08 -6.24
C ASP A 41 -4.07 11.23 -7.49
N GLU A 42 -4.77 11.80 -8.47
CA GLU A 42 -5.15 11.11 -9.71
C GLU A 42 -3.92 10.58 -10.46
N GLY A 43 -2.80 11.33 -10.44
CA GLY A 43 -1.56 10.89 -11.07
C GLY A 43 -0.97 9.64 -10.41
N VAL A 44 -1.05 9.54 -9.08
CA VAL A 44 -0.63 8.35 -8.34
C VAL A 44 -1.55 7.17 -8.66
N VAL A 45 -2.86 7.37 -8.63
CA VAL A 45 -3.85 6.33 -8.96
C VAL A 45 -3.60 5.77 -10.37
N VAL A 46 -3.42 6.64 -11.37
CA VAL A 46 -3.13 6.23 -12.75
C VAL A 46 -1.82 5.45 -12.82
N PHE A 47 -0.77 5.93 -12.16
CA PHE A 47 0.52 5.24 -12.11
C PHE A 47 0.41 3.84 -11.52
N VAL A 48 -0.31 3.65 -10.41
CA VAL A 48 -0.51 2.32 -9.80
C VAL A 48 -1.29 1.41 -10.75
N ASN A 49 -2.37 1.91 -11.34
CA ASN A 49 -3.18 1.15 -12.29
C ASN A 49 -2.35 0.69 -13.51
N ASP A 50 -1.48 1.56 -14.06
CA ASP A 50 -0.59 1.20 -15.17
C ASP A 50 0.39 0.08 -14.79
N LEU A 51 0.89 0.05 -13.55
CA LEU A 51 1.74 -1.03 -13.04
C LEU A 51 0.98 -2.35 -12.92
N VAL A 52 -0.25 -2.30 -12.40
CA VAL A 52 -1.13 -3.49 -12.31
C VAL A 52 -1.43 -4.03 -13.69
N ASP A 53 -1.77 -3.17 -14.64
CA ASP A 53 -2.01 -3.54 -16.03
C ASP A 53 -0.78 -4.16 -16.68
N LEU A 54 0.42 -3.60 -16.44
CA LEU A 54 1.67 -4.15 -16.93
C LEU A 54 1.92 -5.55 -16.37
N ALA A 55 1.73 -5.75 -15.06
CA ALA A 55 1.88 -7.04 -14.41
C ALA A 55 0.90 -8.08 -14.98
N ASN A 56 -0.37 -7.70 -15.17
CA ASN A 56 -1.40 -8.56 -15.75
C ASN A 56 -1.08 -9.00 -17.19
N ARG A 57 -0.39 -8.15 -17.98
CA ARG A 57 0.01 -8.48 -19.36
C ARG A 57 1.13 -9.52 -19.44
N LEU A 58 1.85 -9.79 -18.35
CA LEU A 58 2.91 -10.82 -18.33
C LEU A 58 2.37 -12.25 -18.47
N ASN A 59 1.04 -12.44 -18.44
CA ASN A 59 0.37 -13.74 -18.61
C ASN A 59 0.95 -14.82 -17.66
N ILE A 60 1.36 -14.40 -16.47
CA ILE A 60 1.83 -15.24 -15.38
C ILE A 60 0.59 -15.92 -14.79
N LYS A 61 0.58 -17.26 -14.78
CA LYS A 61 -0.58 -18.05 -14.35
C LYS A 61 -0.27 -18.83 -13.09
N ALA A 62 -1.30 -19.08 -12.30
CA ALA A 62 -1.22 -19.93 -11.12
C ALA A 62 -0.51 -21.26 -11.44
N GLY A 63 0.43 -21.63 -10.56
CA GLY A 63 1.26 -22.82 -10.71
C GLY A 63 2.49 -22.66 -11.62
N PHE A 64 2.67 -21.53 -12.32
CA PHE A 64 3.95 -21.25 -12.98
C PHE A 64 5.00 -20.87 -11.93
N ASN A 65 6.28 -21.21 -12.17
CA ASN A 65 7.36 -20.84 -11.25
C ASN A 65 7.42 -19.32 -11.01
N ALA A 66 7.17 -18.52 -12.04
CA ALA A 66 7.10 -17.05 -11.91
C ALA A 66 5.94 -16.59 -11.03
N TRP A 67 4.79 -17.28 -11.07
CA TRP A 67 3.66 -17.00 -10.20
C TRP A 67 3.98 -17.35 -8.75
N ILE A 68 4.47 -18.58 -8.51
CA ILE A 68 4.86 -19.03 -7.17
C ILE A 68 5.87 -18.06 -6.56
N ARG A 69 6.88 -17.67 -7.33
CA ARG A 69 7.88 -16.71 -6.88
C ARG A 69 7.30 -15.32 -6.61
N GLY A 70 6.36 -14.87 -7.45
CA GLY A 70 5.63 -13.63 -7.26
C GLY A 70 4.82 -13.63 -5.96
N GLU A 71 4.10 -14.70 -5.67
CA GLU A 71 3.33 -14.88 -4.42
C GLU A 71 4.23 -14.91 -3.18
N GLU A 72 5.39 -15.57 -3.27
CA GLU A 72 6.37 -15.55 -2.17
C GLU A 72 6.87 -14.13 -1.88
N ILE A 73 7.22 -13.38 -2.92
CA ILE A 73 7.70 -11.99 -2.79
C ILE A 73 6.56 -11.10 -2.26
N TRP A 74 5.34 -11.30 -2.74
CA TRP A 74 4.15 -10.60 -2.27
C TRP A 74 3.90 -10.83 -0.78
N GLY A 75 3.94 -12.08 -0.32
CA GLY A 75 3.80 -12.42 1.10
C GLY A 75 4.87 -11.77 1.96
N GLN A 76 6.13 -11.82 1.54
CA GLN A 76 7.24 -11.16 2.24
C GLN A 76 7.06 -9.64 2.32
N MET A 77 6.56 -9.01 1.25
CA MET A 77 6.35 -7.56 1.24
C MET A 77 5.22 -7.14 2.18
N ILE A 78 4.12 -7.91 2.24
CA ILE A 78 3.05 -7.65 3.20
C ILE A 78 3.59 -7.72 4.63
N GLU A 79 4.33 -8.77 4.97
CA GLU A 79 4.93 -8.91 6.31
C GLU A 79 5.85 -7.73 6.66
N LEU A 80 6.63 -7.25 5.69
CA LEU A 80 7.50 -6.09 5.87
C LEU A 80 6.71 -4.80 6.09
N GLU A 81 5.68 -4.52 5.27
CA GLU A 81 4.86 -3.32 5.41
C GLU A 81 4.03 -3.35 6.71
N GLU A 82 3.51 -4.50 7.12
CA GLU A 82 2.87 -4.67 8.43
C GLU A 82 3.85 -4.37 9.57
N SER A 83 5.10 -4.83 9.46
CA SER A 83 6.14 -4.58 10.47
C SER A 83 6.60 -3.12 10.54
N PHE A 84 6.37 -2.34 9.47
CA PHE A 84 6.66 -0.91 9.44
C PHE A 84 5.59 -0.07 10.16
N GLY A 85 4.38 -0.63 10.31
CA GLY A 85 3.34 -0.03 11.12
C GLY A 85 3.70 0.06 12.61
N PRO A 86 3.06 0.96 13.37
CA PRO A 86 3.32 1.07 14.80
C PRO A 86 2.99 -0.23 15.53
N ASN A 87 3.91 -0.71 16.36
CA ASN A 87 3.67 -1.88 17.20
C ASN A 87 2.62 -1.60 18.29
N GLU A 88 2.12 -2.63 18.99
CA GLU A 88 1.06 -2.46 19.99
C GLU A 88 1.37 -1.42 21.08
N ASP A 89 2.63 -1.28 21.48
CA ASP A 89 3.04 -0.35 22.52
C ASP A 89 3.15 1.09 22.02
N GLU A 90 3.60 1.28 20.78
CA GLU A 90 3.57 2.56 20.07
C GLU A 90 2.13 3.00 19.78
N LEU A 91 1.28 2.05 19.37
CA LEU A 91 -0.14 2.29 19.11
C LEU A 91 -0.88 2.69 20.40
N ARG A 92 -0.53 2.09 21.53
CA ARG A 92 -1.03 2.47 22.87
C ARG A 92 -0.62 3.90 23.22
N HIS A 93 0.61 4.30 22.94
CA HIS A 93 1.06 5.68 23.17
C HIS A 93 0.36 6.69 22.26
N LEU A 94 0.16 6.35 20.98
CA LEU A 94 -0.53 7.22 20.01
C LEU A 94 -2.02 7.42 20.34
N LYS A 95 -2.67 6.44 20.98
CA LYS A 95 -4.08 6.52 21.41
C LYS A 95 -4.29 7.21 22.77
N ALA A 96 -3.22 7.46 23.52
CA ALA A 96 -3.27 8.10 24.83
C ALA A 96 -3.07 9.64 24.76
N LEU A 97 -2.77 10.17 23.58
CA LEU A 97 -2.69 11.59 23.23
C LEU A 97 -4.01 12.05 22.60
#